data_AF-A0A1N6EGX9-F1
#
_entry.id   AF-A0A1N6EGX9-F1
#
_cell.length_a   1.000
_cell.length_b   1.000
_cell.length_c   1.000
_cell.angle_alpha   90.00
_cell.angle_beta   90.00
_cell.angle_gamma   90.00
#
_symmetry.space_group_name_H-M   'P 1'
#
loop_
_entity.id
_entity.type
_entity.pdbx_description
1 polymer ?
#
loop_
_entity_poly.entity_id
_entity_poly.type
_entity_poly.pdbx_seq_one_letter_code
_entity_poly.pdbx_strand_id
1 'polypeptide(L)'
;MQAFIANIQGLTAIGIGIIIGLGAIGACIGIGLMGGKYIEACARQPELMNPLQTKMFLLAGLIDAAFLIGVGVAMLFAFANPLLSKLAG
;
A
#
# COMPACT_ATOMS: atom_id res chain seq x y z
N MET A 1 -7.85 -31.43 12.25
CA MET A 1 -6.82 -30.64 11.55
C MET A 1 -7.41 -29.71 10.49
N GLN A 2 -8.22 -30.21 9.54
CA GLN A 2 -8.86 -29.40 8.48
C GLN A 2 -9.62 -28.16 8.97
N ALA A 3 -10.42 -28.27 10.04
CA ALA A 3 -11.17 -27.14 10.61
C ALA A 3 -10.27 -26.01 11.16
N PHE A 4 -9.10 -26.36 11.74
CA PHE A 4 -8.13 -25.38 12.23
C PHE A 4 -7.46 -24.64 11.07
N ILE A 5 -7.09 -25.36 10.02
CA ILE A 5 -6.51 -24.79 8.80
C ILE A 5 -7.49 -23.81 8.14
N ALA A 6 -8.76 -24.19 8.01
CA ALA A 6 -9.80 -23.33 7.45
C ALA A 6 -9.99 -22.03 8.25
N ASN A 7 -9.95 -22.12 9.59
CA ASN A 7 -10.05 -20.93 10.45
C ASN A 7 -8.85 -19.98 10.27
N ILE A 8 -7.63 -20.53 10.25
CA ILE A 8 -6.41 -19.74 10.02
C ILE A 8 -6.45 -19.07 8.64
N GLN A 9 -6.88 -19.78 7.60
CA GLN A 9 -7.03 -19.23 6.25
C GLN A 9 -8.07 -18.10 6.19
N GLY A 10 -9.23 -18.29 6.83
CA GLY A 10 -10.27 -17.26 6.89
C GLY A 10 -9.79 -15.97 7.56
N LEU A 11 -9.15 -16.09 8.73
CA LEU A 11 -8.59 -14.94 9.44
C LEU A 11 -7.43 -14.29 8.67
N THR A 12 -6.59 -15.08 8.01
CA THR A 12 -5.50 -14.55 7.18
C THR A 12 -6.05 -13.78 5.99
N ALA A 13 -7.10 -14.26 5.32
CA ALA A 13 -7.73 -13.59 4.19
C ALA A 13 -8.30 -12.22 4.58
N ILE A 14 -8.93 -12.13 5.77
CA ILE A 14 -9.40 -10.86 6.32
C ILE A 14 -8.22 -9.93 6.62
N GLY A 15 -7.15 -10.45 7.24
CA GLY A 15 -5.94 -9.67 7.52
C GLY A 15 -5.28 -9.11 6.25
N ILE A 16 -5.17 -9.91 5.19
CA ILE A 16 -4.70 -9.49 3.86
C ILE A 16 -5.58 -8.35 3.31
N GLY A 17 -6.90 -8.52 3.38
CA GLY A 17 -7.85 -7.50 2.92
C GLY A 17 -7.69 -6.17 3.65
N ILE A 18 -7.45 -6.21 4.96
CA ILE A 18 -7.22 -5.00 5.79
C ILE A 18 -5.89 -4.33 5.44
N ILE A 19 -4.80 -5.10 5.32
CA ILE A 19 -3.47 -4.56 4.98
C ILE A 19 -3.52 -3.84 3.64
N ILE A 20 -4.07 -4.49 2.61
CA ILE A 20 -4.14 -3.92 1.26
C ILE A 20 -5.16 -2.78 1.22
N GLY A 21 -6.33 -2.95 1.81
CA GLY A 21 -7.40 -1.95 1.77
C GLY A 21 -7.00 -0.65 2.46
N LEU A 22 -6.47 -0.72 3.69
CA LEU A 22 -6.01 0.47 4.41
C LEU A 22 -4.79 1.10 3.75
N GLY A 23 -3.86 0.28 3.23
CA GLY A 23 -2.71 0.76 2.48
C GLY A 23 -3.11 1.53 1.22
N ALA A 24 -4.06 1.00 0.45
CA ALA A 24 -4.57 1.62 -0.77
C ALA A 24 -5.29 2.95 -0.47
N ILE A 25 -6.10 3.01 0.59
CA ILE A 25 -6.75 4.24 1.03
C ILE A 25 -5.69 5.31 1.38
N GLY A 26 -4.66 4.93 2.15
CA GLY A 26 -3.57 5.84 2.50
C GLY A 26 -2.82 6.38 1.28
N ALA A 27 -2.52 5.51 0.31
CA ALA A 27 -1.84 5.90 -0.92
C ALA A 27 -2.69 6.85 -1.78
N CYS A 28 -3.97 6.53 -2.00
CA CYS A 28 -4.88 7.36 -2.78
C CYS A 28 -5.07 8.75 -2.16
N ILE A 29 -5.24 8.84 -0.84
CA ILE A 29 -5.36 10.12 -0.13
C ILE A 29 -4.05 10.91 -0.24
N GLY A 30 -2.91 10.26 -0.01
CA GLY A 30 -1.59 10.90 -0.08
C GLY A 30 -1.30 11.50 -1.45
N ILE A 31 -1.50 10.71 -2.52
CA ILE A 31 -1.27 11.15 -3.90
C ILE A 31 -2.29 12.23 -4.29
N GLY A 32 -3.57 12.08 -3.92
CA GLY A 32 -4.61 13.05 -4.23
C GLY A 32 -4.34 14.43 -3.62
N LEU A 33 -3.97 14.48 -2.33
CA LEU A 33 -3.64 15.73 -1.65
C LEU A 33 -2.37 16.38 -2.22
N MET A 34 -1.35 15.58 -2.47
CA MET A 34 -0.09 16.06 -3.04
C MET A 34 -0.29 16.59 -4.48
N GLY A 35 -1.00 15.84 -5.33
CA GLY A 35 -1.29 16.22 -6.71
C GLY A 35 -2.16 17.49 -6.80
N GLY A 36 -3.15 17.63 -5.92
CA GLY A 36 -3.97 18.85 -5.84
C GLY A 36 -3.13 20.09 -5.52
N LYS A 37 -2.24 20.00 -4.51
CA LYS A 37 -1.34 21.11 -4.15
C LYS A 37 -0.31 21.42 -5.24
N TYR A 38 0.17 20.39 -5.94
CA TYR A 38 1.07 20.57 -7.08
C TYR A 38 0.39 21.39 -8.19
N ILE A 39 -0.84 21.02 -8.58
CA ILE A 39 -1.59 21.74 -9.61
C ILE A 39 -1.86 23.20 -9.18
N GLU A 40 -2.25 23.43 -7.93
CA GLU A 40 -2.48 24.78 -7.41
C GLU A 40 -1.20 25.64 -7.44
N ALA A 41 -0.06 25.07 -7.04
CA ALA A 41 1.23 25.76 -7.07
C ALA A 41 1.66 26.10 -8.50
N CYS A 42 1.52 25.16 -9.44
CA CYS A 42 1.83 25.37 -10.86
C CYS A 42 0.91 26.40 -11.51
N ALA A 43 -0.37 26.44 -11.13
CA ALA A 43 -1.32 27.43 -11.64
C ALA A 43 -0.97 28.85 -11.17
N ARG A 44 -0.43 29.01 -9.95
CA ARG A 44 -0.02 30.31 -9.40
C ARG A 44 1.35 30.75 -9.92
N GLN A 45 2.27 29.80 -10.12
CA GLN A 45 3.64 30.05 -10.54
C GLN A 45 4.09 28.99 -11.56
N PRO A 46 3.88 29.24 -12.87
CA PRO A 46 4.21 28.27 -13.93
C PRO A 46 5.70 27.91 -13.99
N GLU A 47 6.56 28.84 -13.58
CA GLU A 47 8.02 28.66 -13.49
C GLU A 47 8.44 27.63 -12.43
N LEU A 48 7.59 27.30 -11.47
CA LEU A 48 7.84 26.25 -10.49
C LEU A 48 7.47 24.84 -10.96
N MET A 49 6.87 24.69 -12.14
CA MET A 49 6.31 23.41 -12.60
C MET A 49 7.38 22.32 -12.73
N ASN A 50 8.49 22.61 -13.42
CA ASN A 50 9.63 21.70 -13.57
C ASN A 50 10.32 21.34 -12.23
N PRO A 51 10.69 22.30 -11.36
CA PRO A 51 11.33 21.95 -10.08
C PRO A 51 10.39 21.25 -9.09
N LEU A 52 9.08 21.51 -9.13
CA LEU A 52 8.11 20.80 -8.29
C LEU A 52 7.80 19.40 -8.82
N GLN A 53 7.82 19.17 -10.13
CA GLN A 53 7.53 17.85 -10.72
C GLN A 53 8.49 16.77 -10.20
N THR A 54 9.78 17.08 -10.10
CA THR A 54 10.78 16.12 -9.57
C THR A 54 10.48 15.76 -8.11
N LYS A 55 10.11 16.76 -7.28
CA LYS A 55 9.73 16.56 -5.88
C LYS A 55 8.42 15.78 -5.76
N MET A 56 7.48 16.03 -6.67
CA MET A 56 6.20 15.31 -6.77
C MET A 56 6.43 13.82 -6.98
N PHE A 57 7.28 13.43 -7.94
CA PHE A 57 7.59 12.03 -8.21
C PHE A 57 8.34 11.36 -7.05
N LEU A 58 9.26 12.06 -6.39
CA LEU A 58 9.95 11.54 -5.21
C LEU A 58 8.94 11.23 -4.08
N LEU A 59 8.01 12.15 -3.81
CA LEU A 59 6.99 11.97 -2.78
C LEU A 59 5.97 10.91 -3.19
N ALA A 60 5.53 10.87 -4.45
CA ALA A 60 4.66 9.83 -4.97
C ALA A 60 5.29 8.44 -4.80
N GLY A 61 6.57 8.31 -5.17
CA GLY A 61 7.32 7.06 -4.99
C GLY A 61 7.46 6.66 -3.53
N LEU A 62 7.61 7.60 -2.59
CA LEU A 62 7.64 7.30 -1.16
C LEU A 62 6.27 6.80 -0.64
N ILE A 63 5.18 7.40 -1.09
CA ILE A 63 3.82 6.97 -0.75
C ILE A 63 3.57 5.55 -1.27
N ASP A 64 3.88 5.30 -2.54
CA ASP A 64 3.70 3.98 -3.16
C ASP A 64 4.65 2.93 -2.57
N ALA A 65 5.87 3.30 -2.16
CA ALA A 65 6.79 2.38 -1.51
C ALA A 65 6.21 1.84 -0.19
N ALA A 66 5.62 2.71 0.63
CA ALA A 66 4.98 2.28 1.88
C ALA A 66 3.80 1.33 1.62
N PHE A 67 3.00 1.61 0.59
CA PHE A 67 1.90 0.73 0.17
C PHE A 67 2.41 -0.63 -0.35
N LEU A 68 3.42 -0.63 -1.22
CA LEU A 68 3.99 -1.84 -1.80
C LEU A 68 4.68 -2.74 -0.77
N ILE A 69 5.26 -2.17 0.30
CA ILE A 69 5.76 -2.97 1.43
C ILE A 69 4.60 -3.74 2.08
N GLY A 70 3.47 -3.07 2.32
CA GLY A 70 2.26 -3.70 2.84
C GLY A 70 1.72 -4.80 1.91
N VAL A 71 1.67 -4.54 0.61
CA VAL A 71 1.28 -5.54 -0.40
C VAL A 71 2.24 -6.72 -0.41
N GLY A 72 3.56 -6.50 -0.31
CA GLY A 72 4.55 -7.57 -0.25
C GLY A 72 4.34 -8.50 0.95
N VAL A 73 4.04 -7.93 2.11
CA VAL A 73 3.68 -8.72 3.31
C VAL A 73 2.37 -9.47 3.10
N ALA A 74 1.35 -8.82 2.53
CA ALA A 74 0.07 -9.46 2.25
C ALA A 74 0.20 -10.64 1.26
N MET A 75 1.05 -10.50 0.24
CA MET A 75 1.37 -11.56 -0.72
C MET A 75 2.09 -12.74 -0.07
N LEU A 76 3.00 -12.49 0.88
CA LEU A 76 3.62 -13.55 1.69
C LEU A 76 2.56 -14.36 2.44
N PHE A 77 1.61 -13.69 3.10
CA PHE A 77 0.51 -14.36 3.80
C PHE A 77 -0.47 -15.08 2.85
N ALA A 78 -0.65 -14.57 1.62
CA ALA A 78 -1.55 -15.15 0.64
C ALA A 78 -0.99 -16.45 0.04
N PHE A 79 0.28 -16.45 -0.39
CA PHE A 79 0.88 -17.54 -1.16
C PHE A 79 1.80 -18.45 -0.36
N ALA A 80 2.40 -17.95 0.72
CA ALA A 80 3.39 -18.67 1.52
C ALA A 80 3.13 -18.48 3.01
N ASN A 81 1.86 -18.65 3.42
CA ASN A 81 1.40 -18.35 4.77
C ASN A 81 2.27 -19.05 5.85
N PRO A 82 3.10 -18.29 6.60
CA PRO A 82 3.98 -18.89 7.60
C PRO A 82 3.22 -19.45 8.80
N LEU A 83 1.95 -19.08 8.98
CA LEU A 83 1.10 -19.58 10.07
C LEU A 83 0.61 -21.01 9.79
N LEU A 84 0.44 -21.37 8.51
CA LEU A 84 0.06 -22.73 8.11
C LEU A 84 1.25 -23.68 8.11
N SER A 85 2.45 -23.21 7.76
CA SER A 85 3.66 -24.04 7.78
C SER A 85 4.06 -24.50 9.18
N LYS A 86 3.65 -23.78 10.24
CA LYS A 86 3.84 -24.18 11.64
C LYS A 86 2.93 -25.32 12.10
N LEU A 87 1.86 -25.62 11.37
CA LEU A 87 0.98 -26.78 11.64
C LEU A 87 1.40 -28.04 10.87
N ALA A 88 2.37 -27.93 9.96
CA ALA A 88 2.82 -29.01 9.09
C ALA A 88 3.97 -29.85 9.68
N GLY A 89 4.47 -29.49 10.88
CA GLY A 89 5.40 -30.31 11.67
C GLY A 89 4.68 -31.00 12.83
#